data_AF-A0A445KW20-F1
#
_entry.id   AF-A0A445KW20-F1
#
_cell.length_a   1.000
_cell.length_b   1.000
_cell.length_c   1.000
_cell.angle_alpha   90.00
_cell.angle_beta   90.00
_cell.angle_gamma   90.00
#
_symmetry.space_group_name_H-M   'P 1'
#
loop_
_entity.id
_entity.type
_entity.pdbx_description
1 polymer ?
#
loop_
_entity_poly.entity_id
_entity_poly.type
_entity_poly.pdbx_seq_one_letter_code
_entity_poly.pdbx_strand_id
1 'polypeptide(L)'
;MVEVSDLKKLEYLQSVIKQTLRLYQVGPLSMPHESMQDCTLEFCPERFLTTHKDIDIKGQHFELIQFGAGRRMCPGLSFGLQIMQLTPATLLHGFDIVSHDGKPTDMLEQIGLTNIKASPLQVILTPRLSTYIYDDEIEMI
;
A
#
# COMPACT_ATOMS: atom_id res chain seq x y z
N MET A 1 -4.22 8.04 18.19
CA MET A 1 -3.33 7.63 17.08
C MET A 1 -3.66 6.20 16.67
N VAL A 2 -3.40 5.78 15.44
CA VAL A 2 -3.63 4.36 15.03
C VAL A 2 -2.49 3.50 15.55
N GLU A 3 -2.81 2.41 16.23
CA GLU A 3 -1.81 1.50 16.80
C GLU A 3 -1.66 0.21 15.99
N VAL A 4 -0.52 -0.47 16.16
CA VAL A 4 -0.23 -1.75 15.48
C VAL A 4 -1.27 -2.83 15.83
N SER A 5 -1.85 -2.79 17.03
CA SER A 5 -2.90 -3.71 17.47
C SER A 5 -4.20 -3.55 16.68
N ASP A 6 -4.47 -2.38 16.13
CA ASP A 6 -5.67 -2.09 15.35
C ASP A 6 -5.58 -2.61 13.91
N LEU A 7 -4.37 -2.84 13.38
CA LEU A 7 -4.16 -3.28 12.00
C LEU A 7 -4.95 -4.54 11.64
N LYS A 8 -5.17 -5.44 12.61
CA LYS A 8 -5.96 -6.67 12.44
C LYS A 8 -7.43 -6.40 12.11
N LYS A 9 -7.97 -5.24 12.51
CA LYS A 9 -9.37 -4.84 12.29
C LYS A 9 -9.57 -4.11 10.96
N LEU A 10 -8.49 -3.69 10.30
CA LEU A 10 -8.52 -2.88 9.08
C LEU A 10 -8.52 -3.74 7.81
N GLU A 11 -9.46 -4.68 7.69
CA GLU A 11 -9.51 -5.67 6.60
C GLU A 11 -9.58 -5.03 5.20
N TYR A 12 -10.33 -3.92 5.08
CA TYR A 12 -10.43 -3.20 3.82
C TYR A 12 -9.10 -2.54 3.45
N LEU A 13 -8.39 -1.94 4.41
CA LEU A 13 -7.06 -1.36 4.17
C LEU A 13 -6.05 -2.44 3.74
N GLN A 14 -6.10 -3.62 4.36
CA GLN A 14 -5.28 -4.75 3.94
C GLN A 14 -5.59 -5.16 2.50
N SER A 15 -6.87 -5.15 2.11
CA SER A 15 -7.31 -5.46 0.74
C SER A 15 -6.82 -4.41 -0.27
N VAL A 16 -6.89 -3.13 0.09
CA VAL A 16 -6.32 -2.02 -0.69
C VAL A 16 -4.82 -2.23 -0.90
N ILE A 17 -4.06 -2.56 0.16
CA ILE A 17 -2.63 -2.80 0.07
C ILE A 17 -2.31 -3.99 -0.84
N LYS A 18 -3.03 -5.11 -0.68
CA LYS A 18 -2.87 -6.29 -1.56
C LYS A 18 -3.15 -5.93 -3.03
N GLN A 19 -4.18 -5.15 -3.30
CA GLN A 19 -4.52 -4.73 -4.66
C GLN A 19 -3.49 -3.74 -5.24
N THR A 20 -3.00 -2.79 -4.44
CA THR A 20 -1.91 -1.89 -4.84
C THR A 20 -0.66 -2.69 -5.20
N LEU A 21 -0.27 -3.63 -4.35
CA LEU A 21 0.86 -4.53 -4.57
C LEU A 21 0.68 -5.44 -5.80
N ARG A 22 -0.55 -5.82 -6.15
CA ARG A 22 -0.85 -6.61 -7.34
C ARG A 22 -0.66 -5.79 -8.63
N LEU A 23 -1.12 -4.54 -8.63
CA LEU A 23 -1.11 -3.66 -9.81
C LEU A 23 0.21 -2.91 -10.01
N TYR A 24 0.82 -2.45 -8.93
CA TYR A 24 2.06 -1.66 -8.93
C TYR A 24 3.14 -2.46 -8.21
N GLN A 25 3.78 -3.37 -8.94
CA GLN A 25 4.82 -4.21 -8.38
C GLN A 25 6.00 -3.37 -7.91
N VAL A 26 6.55 -3.69 -6.74
CA VAL A 26 7.58 -2.84 -6.11
C VAL A 26 8.88 -2.85 -6.90
N GLY A 27 9.15 -3.88 -7.70
CA GLY A 27 10.29 -3.91 -8.62
C GLY A 27 10.13 -4.96 -9.71
N PRO A 28 10.99 -4.93 -10.75
CA PRO A 28 10.99 -5.93 -11.79
C PRO A 28 11.23 -7.31 -11.18
N LEU A 29 10.32 -8.26 -11.40
CA LEU A 29 10.60 -9.65 -11.10
C LEU A 29 11.87 -10.05 -11.86
N SER A 30 12.82 -10.67 -11.16
CA SER A 30 14.10 -11.09 -11.76
C SER A 30 13.92 -12.09 -12.92
N MET A 31 12.70 -12.65 -13.07
CA MET A 31 12.26 -13.44 -14.20
C MET A 31 10.87 -12.95 -14.66
N PRO A 32 10.61 -12.82 -15.97
CA PRO A 32 9.28 -12.54 -16.48
C PRO A 32 8.35 -13.71 -16.12
N HIS A 33 7.35 -13.46 -15.29
CA HIS A 33 6.22 -14.36 -15.11
C HIS A 33 5.06 -13.80 -15.92
N GLU A 34 4.51 -14.63 -16.80
CA GLU A 34 3.28 -14.34 -17.54
C GLU A 34 2.09 -14.95 -16.80
N SER A 35 0.97 -14.24 -16.75
CA SER A 35 -0.25 -14.79 -16.15
C SER A 35 -0.77 -15.92 -17.03
N MET A 36 -1.13 -17.05 -16.42
CA MET A 36 -1.72 -18.19 -17.14
C MET A 36 -3.16 -17.94 -17.60
N GLN A 37 -3.75 -16.80 -17.22
CA GLN A 37 -5.14 -16.41 -17.48
C GLN A 37 -5.20 -14.90 -17.74
N ASP A 38 -6.30 -14.46 -18.36
CA ASP A 38 -6.55 -13.04 -18.61
C ASP A 38 -6.59 -12.25 -17.31
N CYS A 39 -5.80 -11.17 -17.26
CA CYS A 39 -5.68 -10.33 -16.08
C CYS A 39 -6.43 -9.00 -16.27
N THR A 40 -7.39 -8.72 -15.38
CA THR A 40 -8.02 -7.40 -15.30
C THR A 40 -7.08 -6.42 -14.61
N LEU A 41 -6.82 -5.26 -15.23
CA LEU A 41 -5.95 -4.21 -14.67
C LEU A 41 -6.72 -3.16 -13.84
N GLU A 42 -7.98 -3.44 -13.52
CA GLU A 42 -8.82 -2.57 -12.69
C GLU A 42 -8.41 -2.62 -11.21
N PHE A 43 -8.47 -1.47 -10.55
CA PHE A 43 -8.27 -1.36 -9.11
C PHE A 43 -9.54 -1.79 -8.35
N CYS A 44 -9.61 -3.05 -7.91
CA CYS A 44 -10.73 -3.61 -7.14
C CYS A 44 -10.21 -4.32 -5.87
N PRO A 45 -10.10 -3.62 -4.73
CA PRO A 45 -9.75 -4.19 -3.44
C PRO A 45 -10.72 -5.28 -2.95
N GLU A 46 -12.01 -5.15 -3.28
CA GLU A 46 -13.10 -6.04 -2.84
C GLU A 46 -12.87 -7.50 -3.26
N ARG A 47 -12.06 -7.73 -4.30
CA ARG A 47 -11.59 -9.06 -4.70
C ARG A 47 -10.97 -9.83 -3.53
N PHE A 48 -10.20 -9.16 -2.67
CA PHE A 48 -9.56 -9.76 -1.49
C PHE A 48 -10.49 -9.91 -0.28
N LEU A 49 -11.74 -9.47 -0.39
CA LEU A 49 -12.80 -9.75 0.59
C LEU A 49 -13.70 -10.91 0.14
N THR A 50 -13.67 -11.23 -1.16
CA THR A 50 -14.59 -12.17 -1.80
C THR A 50 -13.83 -13.36 -2.39
N THR A 51 -13.51 -13.31 -3.68
CA THR A 51 -12.95 -14.43 -4.46
C THR A 51 -11.51 -14.78 -4.07
N HIS A 52 -10.74 -13.81 -3.58
CA HIS A 52 -9.31 -13.94 -3.26
C HIS A 52 -9.05 -13.76 -1.75
N LYS A 53 -10.03 -14.08 -0.90
CA LYS A 53 -9.97 -13.84 0.56
C LYS A 53 -8.76 -14.50 1.22
N ASP A 54 -8.46 -15.73 0.83
CA ASP A 54 -7.40 -16.53 1.43
C ASP A 54 -6.01 -16.29 0.80
N ILE A 55 -5.94 -15.45 -0.24
CA ILE A 55 -4.65 -15.10 -0.86
C ILE A 55 -3.86 -14.20 0.07
N ASP A 56 -2.66 -14.66 0.39
CA ASP A 56 -1.67 -13.88 1.12
C ASP A 56 -0.39 -13.62 0.31
N ILE A 57 0.42 -12.73 0.86
CA ILE A 57 1.69 -12.22 0.32
C ILE A 57 2.89 -12.95 0.92
N LYS A 58 2.67 -14.08 1.62
CA LYS A 58 3.71 -14.87 2.27
C LYS A 58 4.31 -15.90 1.31
N GLY A 59 4.20 -15.68 0.01
CA GLY A 59 4.81 -16.50 -1.04
C GLY A 59 4.25 -17.91 -1.15
N GLN A 60 3.07 -18.19 -0.60
CA GLN A 60 2.35 -19.46 -0.78
C GLN A 60 1.39 -19.41 -1.96
N HIS A 61 1.01 -18.21 -2.39
CA HIS A 61 0.08 -17.97 -3.49
C HIS A 61 0.81 -17.32 -4.67
N PHE A 62 0.83 -18.00 -5.81
CA PHE A 62 1.53 -17.54 -7.01
C PHE A 62 0.90 -16.28 -7.62
N GLU A 63 -0.36 -15.97 -7.30
CA GLU A 63 -1.01 -14.74 -7.75
C GLU A 63 -0.42 -13.48 -7.10
N LEU A 64 0.32 -13.62 -5.97
CA LEU A 64 0.83 -12.48 -5.22
C LEU A 64 2.15 -12.78 -4.48
N ILE A 65 3.27 -12.65 -5.19
CA ILE A 65 4.63 -12.98 -4.72
C ILE A 65 5.56 -11.77 -4.59
N GLN A 66 5.04 -10.60 -4.22
CA GLN A 66 5.81 -9.34 -4.17
C GLN A 66 7.08 -9.40 -3.32
N PHE A 67 7.06 -10.18 -2.24
CA PHE A 67 8.19 -10.35 -1.35
C PHE A 67 8.97 -11.65 -1.62
N GLY A 68 8.75 -12.27 -2.78
CA GLY A 68 9.32 -13.56 -3.15
C GLY A 68 8.68 -14.74 -2.40
N ALA A 69 9.28 -15.92 -2.60
CA ALA A 69 8.83 -17.18 -2.02
C ALA A 69 10.02 -18.07 -1.63
N GLY A 70 9.79 -19.03 -0.73
CA GLY A 70 10.78 -20.01 -0.29
C GLY A 70 12.01 -19.41 0.41
N ARG A 71 13.18 -20.04 0.24
CA ARG A 71 14.42 -19.70 0.97
C ARG A 71 15.01 -18.32 0.67
N ARG A 72 14.52 -17.65 -0.38
CA ARG A 72 14.99 -16.32 -0.82
C ARG A 72 13.90 -15.25 -0.67
N MET A 73 12.84 -15.55 0.07
CA MET A 73 11.83 -14.57 0.43
C MET A 73 12.47 -13.41 1.20
N CYS A 74 11.94 -12.21 0.97
CA CYS A 74 12.38 -10.99 1.62
C CYS A 74 12.40 -11.19 3.15
N PRO A 75 13.57 -11.08 3.82
CA PRO A 75 13.64 -11.25 5.27
C PRO A 75 12.90 -10.13 6.01
N GLY A 76 12.61 -9.01 5.32
CA GLY A 76 11.88 -7.87 5.85
C GLY A 76 10.36 -7.94 5.69
N LEU A 77 9.78 -9.03 5.18
CA LEU A 77 8.33 -9.15 4.94
C LEU A 77 7.48 -8.72 6.15
N SER A 78 7.71 -9.32 7.32
CA SER A 78 6.87 -9.07 8.50
C SER A 78 6.87 -7.60 8.92
N PHE A 79 8.06 -6.97 8.94
CA PHE A 79 8.22 -5.57 9.29
C PHE A 79 7.64 -4.64 8.21
N GLY A 80 7.97 -4.93 6.94
CA GLY A 80 7.48 -4.17 5.79
C GLY A 80 5.96 -4.09 5.77
N LEU A 81 5.26 -5.18 6.09
CA LEU A 81 3.80 -5.19 6.13
C LEU A 81 3.19 -4.38 7.26
N GLN A 82 3.81 -4.39 8.43
CA GLN A 82 3.33 -3.55 9.53
C GLN A 82 3.44 -2.08 9.15
N ILE A 83 4.58 -1.66 8.58
CA ILE A 83 4.79 -0.28 8.13
C ILE A 83 3.86 0.07 6.97
N MET A 84 3.75 -0.80 5.95
CA MET A 84 2.86 -0.57 4.81
C MET A 84 1.38 -0.47 5.20
N GLN A 85 0.97 -1.06 6.32
CA GLN A 85 -0.39 -0.92 6.86
C GLN A 85 -0.52 0.31 7.76
N LEU A 86 0.43 0.54 8.66
CA LEU A 86 0.37 1.63 9.63
C LEU A 86 0.51 3.00 8.98
N THR A 87 1.42 3.16 8.01
CA THR A 87 1.65 4.43 7.33
C THR A 87 0.39 4.99 6.67
N PRO A 88 -0.31 4.27 5.77
CA PRO A 88 -1.54 4.77 5.19
C PRO A 88 -2.67 4.85 6.23
N ALA A 89 -2.74 3.96 7.22
CA ALA A 89 -3.76 4.06 8.27
C ALA A 89 -3.64 5.38 9.05
N THR A 90 -2.43 5.73 9.48
CA THR A 90 -2.16 6.96 10.22
C THR A 90 -2.37 8.20 9.35
N LEU A 91 -1.89 8.19 8.10
CA LEU A 91 -2.06 9.32 7.19
C LEU A 91 -3.54 9.58 6.84
N LEU A 92 -4.29 8.55 6.46
CA LEU A 92 -5.70 8.68 6.09
C LEU A 92 -6.61 8.95 7.29
N HIS A 93 -6.19 8.53 8.49
CA HIS A 93 -6.87 8.90 9.72
C HIS A 93 -6.65 10.38 10.05
N GLY A 94 -5.44 10.90 9.87
CA GLY A 94 -5.08 12.27 10.25
C GLY A 94 -5.45 13.34 9.22
N PHE A 95 -5.40 13.02 7.92
CA PHE A 95 -5.45 14.02 6.85
C PHE A 95 -6.41 13.63 5.73
N ASP A 96 -7.10 14.64 5.20
CA ASP A 96 -7.69 14.58 3.87
C ASP A 96 -6.59 14.91 2.86
N ILE A 97 -6.38 14.01 1.89
CA ILE A 97 -5.31 14.08 0.90
C ILE A 97 -5.92 14.41 -0.45
N VAL A 98 -5.54 15.56 -1.01
CA VAL A 98 -6.06 16.03 -2.31
C VAL A 98 -4.91 16.31 -3.28
N SER A 99 -5.08 15.97 -4.55
CA SER A 99 -4.14 16.35 -5.62
C SER A 99 -4.06 17.88 -5.72
N HIS A 100 -2.86 18.45 -5.87
CA HIS A 100 -2.65 19.90 -5.88
C HIS A 100 -3.58 20.64 -6.86
N ASP A 101 -3.83 20.06 -8.03
CA ASP A 101 -4.64 20.67 -9.09
C ASP A 101 -6.06 20.06 -9.20
N GLY A 102 -6.43 19.13 -8.32
CA GLY A 102 -7.67 18.34 -8.44
C GLY A 102 -7.74 17.42 -9.68
N LYS A 103 -6.65 17.35 -10.47
CA LYS A 103 -6.53 16.49 -11.65
C LYS A 103 -6.10 15.08 -11.27
N PRO A 104 -6.39 14.07 -12.12
CA PRO A 104 -5.84 12.73 -11.96
C PRO A 104 -4.31 12.78 -11.83
N THR A 105 -3.79 12.09 -10.81
CA THR A 105 -2.37 11.98 -10.58
C THR A 105 -1.72 11.19 -11.72
N ASP A 106 -0.62 11.72 -12.27
CA ASP A 106 0.24 10.98 -13.19
C ASP A 106 0.84 9.76 -12.47
N MET A 107 0.55 8.54 -12.94
CA MET A 107 1.06 7.30 -12.33
C MET A 107 2.18 6.66 -13.17
N LEU A 108 2.74 7.40 -14.14
CA LEU A 108 3.87 6.91 -14.93
C LEU A 108 5.08 6.61 -14.03
N GLU A 109 5.76 5.52 -14.33
CA GLU A 109 6.96 5.06 -13.63
C GLU A 109 8.24 5.46 -14.38
N GLN A 110 9.30 5.69 -13.62
CA GLN A 110 10.66 5.84 -14.12
C GLN A 110 11.37 4.47 -14.16
N ILE A 111 12.30 4.31 -15.10
CA ILE A 111 13.20 3.16 -15.14
C ILE A 111 14.00 3.07 -13.84
N GLY A 112 13.86 1.97 -13.12
CA GLY A 112 14.55 1.73 -11.86
C GLY A 112 14.43 0.29 -11.37
N LEU A 113 15.16 -0.04 -10.30
CA LEU A 113 15.03 -1.32 -9.61
C LEU A 113 13.73 -1.43 -8.81
N THR A 114 13.10 -0.29 -8.54
CA THR A 114 11.81 -0.20 -7.87
C THR A 114 10.84 0.67 -8.65
N ASN A 115 9.54 0.53 -8.38
CA ASN A 115 8.52 1.41 -8.93
C ASN A 115 8.67 2.83 -8.34
N ILE A 116 9.24 3.72 -9.14
CA ILE A 116 9.47 5.13 -8.79
C ILE A 116 8.62 5.96 -9.73
N LYS A 117 7.89 6.95 -9.20
CA LYS A 117 7.08 7.85 -10.02
C LYS A 117 7.96 8.71 -10.92
N ALA A 118 7.62 8.82 -12.20
CA ALA A 118 8.37 9.59 -13.20
C ALA A 118 8.37 11.11 -12.93
N SER A 119 7.32 11.60 -12.29
CA SER A 119 7.15 13.00 -11.90
C SER A 119 6.90 13.09 -10.38
N PRO A 120 7.37 14.12 -9.66
CA PRO A 120 7.11 14.25 -8.22
C PRO A 120 5.60 14.27 -7.90
N LEU A 121 5.19 13.56 -6.84
CA LEU A 121 3.80 13.61 -6.36
C LEU A 121 3.56 14.90 -5.58
N GLN A 122 2.63 15.73 -6.04
CA GLN A 122 2.23 16.96 -5.35
C GLN A 122 0.82 16.79 -4.79
N VAL A 123 0.70 16.86 -3.47
CA VAL A 123 -0.57 16.72 -2.74
C VAL A 123 -0.69 17.78 -1.66
N ILE A 124 -1.93 18.15 -1.35
CA ILE A 124 -2.29 19.01 -0.24
C ILE A 124 -2.84 18.11 0.87
N LEU A 125 -2.28 18.25 2.07
CA LEU A 125 -2.70 17.54 3.27
C LEU A 125 -3.48 18.50 4.16
N THR A 126 -4.75 18.21 4.41
CA THR A 126 -5.59 19.00 5.32
C THR A 126 -5.90 18.18 6.56
N PRO A 127 -5.57 18.64 7.78
CA PRO A 127 -5.93 17.91 9.00
C PRO A 127 -7.44 17.67 9.08
N ARG A 128 -7.86 16.44 9.38
CA ARG A 128 -9.28 16.08 9.57
C ARG A 128 -9.81 16.49 10.93
N LEU A 129 -8.92 16.44 11.92
CA LEU A 129 -9.22 16.80 13.29
C LEU A 129 -8.83 18.25 13.55
N SER A 130 -9.52 18.87 14.51
CA SER A 130 -9.23 20.24 14.90
C SER A 130 -7.82 20.37 15.50
N THR A 131 -7.19 21.52 15.29
CA THR A 131 -5.77 21.76 15.62
C THR A 131 -5.46 21.62 17.12
N TYR A 132 -6.43 21.93 18.00
CA TYR A 132 -6.25 21.83 19.45
C TYR A 132 -5.90 20.42 19.95
N ILE A 133 -6.23 19.36 19.19
CA ILE A 133 -5.89 17.98 19.56
C ILE A 133 -4.37 17.72 19.41
N TYR A 134 -3.70 18.50 18.57
CA TYR A 134 -2.26 18.38 18.32
C TYR A 134 -1.43 19.32 19.19
N ASP A 135 -2.05 20.36 19.77
CA ASP A 135 -1.36 21.37 20.57
C ASP A 135 -0.96 20.83 21.97
N ASP A 136 -1.71 19.87 22.53
CA ASP A 136 -1.40 19.24 23.84
C ASP A 136 -0.11 18.41 23.84
N GLU A 137 0.43 18.03 22.67
CA GLU A 137 1.70 17.27 22.55
C GLU A 137 2.94 18.19 22.42
N ILE A 138 2.77 19.50 22.18
CA ILE A 138 3.88 20.44 21.99
C ILE A 138 4.43 20.97 23.33
N GLU A 139 3.68 20.91 24.44
CA GLU A 139 4.17 21.33 25.77
C GLU A 139 5.08 20.32 26.49
N MET A 140 5.43 19.18 25.87
CA MET A 140 6.30 18.14 26.47
C MET A 140 7.71 18.03 25.85
N ILE A 141 8.20 19.04 25.13
CA ILE A 141 9.62 19.13 24.71
C ILE A 141 10.22 20.48 25.12
#